data_AF-H3DGU0-F1
#
_entry.id   AF-H3DGU0-F1
#
_cell.length_a   1.000
_cell.length_b   1.000
_cell.length_c   1.000
_cell.angle_alpha   90.00
_cell.angle_beta   90.00
_cell.angle_gamma   90.00
#
_symmetry.space_group_name_H-M   'P 1'
#
loop_
_entity.id
_entity.type
_entity.pdbx_description
1 polymer ?
#
loop_
_entity_poly.entity_id
_entity_poly.type
_entity_poly.pdbx_seq_one_letter_code
_entity_poly.pdbx_strand_id
1 'polypeptide(L)'
;MTSRADRLARQQQREQGFGSNTQAVKFSGQDYEALRKECLRSRSLFEDQCFPAGSRSLGYQELGPYSAKTRGVVWKRPKELCPDPKFIDGGATRTDICQGVLGDCWLLAAIASLTLDQRILARVVPPDQTFAEDYAGIFHFQFWQFGEWLEVVGG
;
A
#
# COMPACT_ATOMS: atom_id res chain seq x y z
N MET A 1 -17.40 -19.76 -0.82
CA MET A 1 -18.60 -19.65 -1.68
C MET A 1 -19.35 -18.40 -1.24
N THR A 2 -19.46 -17.37 -2.09
CA THR A 2 -20.23 -16.15 -1.78
C THR A 2 -21.74 -16.43 -1.89
N SER A 3 -22.47 -16.09 -0.84
CA SER A 3 -23.93 -16.25 -0.76
C SER A 3 -24.63 -15.39 -1.81
N ARG A 4 -25.89 -15.72 -2.15
CA ARG A 4 -26.74 -14.85 -2.98
C ARG A 4 -26.90 -13.47 -2.35
N ALA A 5 -26.97 -13.41 -1.02
CA ALA A 5 -27.04 -12.15 -0.28
C ALA A 5 -25.78 -11.29 -0.51
N ASP A 6 -24.58 -11.90 -0.46
CA ASP A 6 -23.32 -11.19 -0.67
C ASP A 6 -23.22 -10.58 -2.08
N ARG A 7 -23.75 -11.29 -3.10
CA ARG A 7 -23.75 -10.79 -4.47
C ARG A 7 -24.68 -9.58 -4.63
N LEU A 8 -25.87 -9.63 -4.04
CA LEU A 8 -26.82 -8.52 -4.08
C LEU A 8 -26.27 -7.29 -3.34
N ALA A 9 -25.65 -7.50 -2.17
CA ALA A 9 -25.01 -6.43 -1.42
C ALA A 9 -23.89 -5.75 -2.23
N ARG A 10 -23.03 -6.54 -2.88
CA ARG A 10 -21.97 -6.00 -3.77
C ARG A 10 -22.54 -5.24 -4.96
N GLN A 11 -23.64 -5.72 -5.56
CA GLN A 11 -24.27 -5.03 -6.68
C GLN A 11 -24.84 -3.67 -6.25
N GLN A 12 -25.52 -3.60 -5.11
CA GLN A 12 -26.00 -2.33 -4.55
C GLN A 12 -24.85 -1.38 -4.21
N GLN A 13 -23.75 -1.89 -3.65
CA GLN A 13 -22.55 -1.08 -3.39
C GLN A 13 -21.99 -0.48 -4.69
N ARG A 14 -21.90 -1.27 -5.77
CA ARG A 14 -21.49 -0.75 -7.09
C ARG A 14 -22.43 0.32 -7.63
N GLU A 15 -23.74 0.11 -7.50
CA GLU A 15 -24.76 1.09 -7.91
C GLU A 15 -24.66 2.40 -7.11
N GLN A 16 -24.22 2.33 -5.86
CA GLN A 16 -23.91 3.49 -5.01
C GLN A 16 -22.54 4.12 -5.30
N GLY A 17 -21.78 3.60 -6.26
CA GLY A 17 -20.48 4.15 -6.68
C GLY A 17 -19.26 3.56 -5.97
N PHE A 18 -19.41 2.56 -5.09
CA PHE A 18 -18.26 1.88 -4.49
C PHE A 18 -17.46 1.11 -5.54
N GLY A 19 -16.13 1.19 -5.43
CA GLY A 19 -15.20 0.63 -6.40
C GLY A 19 -14.97 1.55 -7.61
N SER A 20 -15.58 2.73 -7.63
CA SER A 20 -15.31 3.74 -8.64
C SER A 20 -14.02 4.52 -8.33
N ASN A 21 -13.68 5.45 -9.22
CA ASN A 21 -12.55 6.32 -9.03
C ASN A 21 -12.70 7.17 -7.73
N THR A 22 -13.86 7.77 -7.53
CA THR A 22 -14.09 8.68 -6.39
C THR A 22 -14.30 7.96 -5.06
N GLN A 23 -14.64 6.67 -5.08
CA GLN A 23 -14.95 5.91 -3.88
C GLN A 23 -14.40 4.48 -3.96
N ALA A 24 -13.11 4.36 -3.68
CA ALA A 24 -12.43 3.06 -3.64
C ALA A 24 -12.96 2.18 -2.49
N VAL A 25 -12.98 0.87 -2.71
CA VAL A 25 -13.35 -0.11 -1.68
C VAL A 25 -12.19 -0.30 -0.72
N LYS A 26 -12.45 -0.23 0.58
CA LYS A 26 -11.45 -0.42 1.62
C LYS A 26 -11.04 -1.88 1.72
N PHE A 27 -9.79 -2.19 1.39
CA PHE A 27 -9.26 -3.54 1.48
C PHE A 27 -9.28 -4.01 2.94
N SER A 28 -9.79 -5.23 3.16
CA SER A 28 -9.97 -5.81 4.50
C SER A 28 -10.74 -4.93 5.50
N GLY A 29 -11.52 -3.95 5.00
CA GLY A 29 -12.26 -3.00 5.85
C GLY A 29 -11.39 -1.97 6.57
N GLN A 30 -10.11 -1.84 6.19
CA GLN A 30 -9.18 -0.88 6.78
C GLN A 30 -9.42 0.53 6.21
N ASP A 31 -9.69 1.51 7.08
CA ASP A 31 -9.87 2.92 6.72
C ASP A 31 -8.62 3.71 7.09
N TYR A 32 -7.95 4.29 6.09
CA TYR A 32 -6.71 5.04 6.27
C TYR A 32 -6.85 6.17 7.29
N GLU A 33 -7.86 7.03 7.15
CA GLU A 33 -8.05 8.21 7.99
C GLU A 33 -8.36 7.84 9.44
N ALA A 34 -9.20 6.83 9.64
CA ALA A 34 -9.54 6.35 10.98
C ALA A 34 -8.34 5.71 11.67
N LEU A 35 -7.58 4.87 10.95
CA LEU A 35 -6.38 4.22 11.49
C LEU A 35 -5.27 5.22 11.79
N ARG A 36 -5.05 6.20 10.90
CA ARG A 36 -4.09 7.30 11.11
C ARG A 36 -4.47 8.13 12.33
N LYS A 37 -5.73 8.57 12.44
CA LYS A 37 -6.20 9.33 13.61
C LYS A 37 -6.05 8.57 14.91
N GLU A 38 -6.34 7.27 14.89
CA GLU A 38 -6.17 6.43 16.07
C GLU A 38 -4.70 6.36 16.51
N CYS A 39 -3.78 6.12 15.56
CA CYS A 39 -2.34 6.07 15.83
C CYS A 39 -1.79 7.41 16.36
N LEU A 40 -2.26 8.53 15.80
CA LEU A 40 -1.92 9.88 16.28
C LEU A 40 -2.44 10.11 17.71
N ARG A 41 -3.66 9.66 18.01
CA ARG A 41 -4.28 9.76 19.33
C ARG A 41 -3.55 8.93 20.38
N SER A 42 -3.17 7.70 20.03
CA SER A 42 -2.44 6.78 20.92
C SER A 42 -0.93 7.08 20.98
N ARG A 43 -0.43 7.97 20.12
CA ARG A 43 1.01 8.25 19.94
C ARG A 43 1.83 6.99 19.61
N SER A 44 1.23 6.08 18.86
CA SER A 44 1.88 4.86 18.36
C SER A 44 2.03 4.91 16.85
N LEU A 45 2.96 4.12 16.31
CA LEU A 45 3.05 3.89 14.87
C LEU A 45 2.12 2.74 14.48
N PHE A 46 1.52 2.85 13.29
CA PHE A 46 0.64 1.83 12.76
C PHE A 46 1.38 0.51 12.50
N GLU A 47 0.79 -0.60 12.95
CA GLU A 47 1.24 -1.95 12.66
C GLU A 47 0.14 -2.68 11.90
N ASP A 48 0.43 -3.10 10.67
CA ASP A 48 -0.57 -3.75 9.82
C ASP A 48 -0.86 -5.18 10.27
N GLN A 49 -2.06 -5.40 10.79
CA GLN A 49 -2.53 -6.71 11.22
C GLN A 49 -2.90 -7.62 10.05
N CYS A 50 -3.24 -7.03 8.89
CA CYS A 50 -3.56 -7.78 7.67
C CYS A 50 -2.30 -8.22 6.92
N PHE A 51 -1.19 -7.48 7.09
CA PHE A 51 0.10 -7.76 6.48
C PHE A 51 1.25 -7.57 7.50
N PRO A 52 1.38 -8.46 8.50
CA PRO A 52 2.33 -8.29 9.59
C PRO A 52 3.78 -8.33 9.10
N ALA A 53 4.69 -7.65 9.80
CA ALA A 53 6.13 -7.63 9.53
C ALA A 53 6.82 -8.97 9.88
N GLY A 54 6.41 -10.04 9.23
CA GLY A 54 6.86 -11.41 9.48
C GLY A 54 7.21 -12.17 8.21
N SER A 55 7.81 -13.35 8.37
CA SER A 55 8.28 -14.18 7.26
C SER A 55 7.17 -14.61 6.29
N ARG A 56 5.93 -14.74 6.76
CA ARG A 56 4.77 -15.08 5.92
C ARG A 56 4.41 -13.99 4.90
N SER A 57 4.75 -12.74 5.21
CA SER A 57 4.51 -11.59 4.32
C SER A 57 5.56 -11.46 3.23
N LEU A 58 6.74 -12.07 3.42
CA LEU A 58 7.76 -12.18 2.37
C LEU A 58 7.37 -13.21 1.29
N GLY A 59 6.66 -14.26 1.70
CA GLY A 59 6.06 -15.22 0.79
C GLY A 59 6.13 -16.65 1.29
N TYR A 60 6.12 -17.57 0.34
CA TYR A 60 6.08 -19.01 0.58
C TYR A 60 7.20 -19.68 -0.22
N GLN A 61 7.52 -20.94 0.12
CA GLN A 61 8.54 -21.75 -0.58
C GLN A 61 9.89 -21.02 -0.72
N GLU A 62 10.23 -20.52 -1.92
CA GLU A 62 11.48 -19.80 -2.19
C GLU A 62 11.65 -18.50 -1.40
N LEU A 63 10.56 -17.89 -0.95
CA LEU A 63 10.58 -16.71 -0.06
C LEU A 63 10.01 -17.03 1.33
N GLY A 64 9.80 -18.31 1.63
CA GLY A 64 9.24 -18.74 2.91
C GLY A 64 10.23 -18.63 4.07
N PRO A 65 9.77 -18.95 5.31
CA PRO A 65 10.56 -18.79 6.53
C PRO A 65 11.88 -19.57 6.57
N TYR A 66 11.98 -20.66 5.81
CA TYR A 66 13.15 -21.54 5.77
C TYR A 66 14.07 -21.28 4.58
N SER A 67 13.74 -20.33 3.72
CA SER A 67 14.56 -19.99 2.56
C SER A 67 15.84 -19.29 2.97
N ALA A 68 16.95 -19.64 2.31
CA ALA A 68 18.19 -18.90 2.44
C ALA A 68 18.06 -17.45 1.90
N LYS A 69 17.13 -17.20 0.96
CA LYS A 69 16.91 -15.87 0.35
C LYS A 69 16.33 -14.85 1.32
N THR A 70 15.60 -15.30 2.35
CA THR A 70 14.89 -14.44 3.31
C THR A 70 15.44 -14.54 4.72
N ARG A 71 16.52 -15.31 4.91
CA ARG A 71 17.18 -15.46 6.21
C ARG A 71 17.85 -14.15 6.61
N GLY A 72 17.59 -13.70 7.85
CA GLY A 72 18.19 -12.49 8.41
C GLY A 72 17.55 -11.19 7.93
N VAL A 73 16.42 -11.24 7.21
CA VAL A 73 15.63 -10.05 6.87
C VAL A 73 15.11 -9.41 8.15
N VAL A 74 15.34 -8.10 8.28
CA VAL A 74 14.82 -7.26 9.36
C VAL A 74 13.96 -6.17 8.74
N TRP A 75 12.75 -6.03 9.25
CA TRP A 75 11.82 -4.97 8.84
C TRP A 75 12.24 -3.66 9.51
N LYS A 76 12.39 -2.60 8.71
CA LYS A 76 12.76 -1.26 9.18
C LYS A 76 11.89 -0.24 8.48
N ARG A 77 11.51 0.81 9.20
CA ARG A 77 10.84 1.99 8.64
C ARG A 77 11.84 2.93 8.00
N PRO A 78 11.42 3.78 7.04
CA PRO A 78 12.31 4.75 6.41
C PRO A 78 13.05 5.68 7.38
N LYS A 79 12.41 6.09 8.49
CA LYS A 79 13.04 6.90 9.56
C LYS A 79 14.19 6.20 10.29
N GLU A 80 14.33 4.88 10.16
CA GLU A 80 15.45 4.10 10.72
C GLU A 80 16.62 3.94 9.73
N LEU A 81 16.40 4.30 8.45
CA LEU A 81 17.34 4.11 7.35
C LEU A 81 17.98 5.43 6.90
N CYS A 82 17.23 6.53 6.93
CA CYS A 82 17.73 7.85 6.58
C CYS A 82 17.16 8.93 7.52
N PRO A 83 17.91 10.05 7.73
CA PRO A 83 17.54 11.08 8.69
C PRO A 83 16.34 11.94 8.25
N ASP A 84 16.12 12.11 6.95
CA ASP A 84 15.04 12.91 6.38
C ASP A 84 14.34 12.15 5.24
N PRO A 85 13.52 11.12 5.57
CA PRO A 85 12.81 10.37 4.54
C PRO A 85 11.75 11.24 3.87
N LYS A 86 11.69 11.19 2.54
CA LYS A 86 10.64 11.80 1.72
C LYS A 86 9.80 10.70 1.09
N PHE A 87 8.49 10.90 1.03
CA PHE A 87 7.58 9.96 0.39
C PHE A 87 7.66 10.10 -1.13
N ILE A 88 7.48 11.33 -1.61
CA ILE A 88 7.80 11.77 -2.97
C ILE A 88 8.42 13.16 -2.84
N ASP A 89 9.59 13.40 -3.43
CA ASP A 89 10.28 14.70 -3.41
C ASP A 89 10.35 15.28 -4.83
N GLY A 90 9.73 16.43 -5.06
CA GLY A 90 9.74 17.07 -6.39
C GLY A 90 8.98 16.33 -7.50
N GLY A 91 8.17 15.32 -7.14
CA GLY A 91 7.47 14.42 -8.07
C GLY A 91 8.25 13.11 -8.29
N ALA A 92 7.53 12.01 -8.53
CA ALA A 92 8.22 10.74 -8.80
C ALA A 92 8.61 10.67 -10.28
N THR A 93 9.80 10.15 -10.53
CA THR A 93 10.40 9.94 -11.85
C THR A 93 10.87 8.50 -11.99
N ARG A 94 11.06 8.04 -13.23
CA ARG A 94 11.56 6.68 -13.49
C ARG A 94 12.94 6.40 -12.87
N THR A 95 13.73 7.45 -12.60
CA THR A 95 15.07 7.32 -12.02
C THR A 95 15.05 7.06 -10.52
N ASP A 96 13.91 7.24 -9.86
CA ASP A 96 13.75 7.02 -8.42
C ASP A 96 13.55 5.53 -8.08
N ILE A 97 13.54 4.66 -9.09
CA ILE A 97 13.18 3.25 -8.96
C ILE A 97 14.41 2.39 -9.30
N CYS A 98 14.91 1.66 -8.30
CA CYS A 98 15.98 0.68 -8.46
C CYS A 98 15.49 -0.71 -8.04
N GLN A 99 15.86 -1.73 -8.82
CA GLN A 99 15.47 -3.11 -8.52
C GLN A 99 16.17 -3.61 -7.27
N GLY A 100 15.37 -4.19 -6.37
CA GLY A 100 15.90 -4.94 -5.25
C GLY A 100 16.46 -6.31 -5.66
N VAL A 101 16.85 -7.09 -4.67
CA VAL A 101 17.44 -8.43 -4.89
C VAL A 101 16.40 -9.52 -5.21
N LEU A 102 15.10 -9.19 -5.20
CA LEU A 102 14.01 -10.17 -5.29
C LEU A 102 13.48 -10.43 -6.72
N GLY A 103 14.03 -9.78 -7.75
CA GLY A 103 13.78 -10.19 -9.14
C GLY A 103 12.43 -9.74 -9.73
N ASP A 104 11.97 -8.54 -9.38
CA ASP A 104 10.64 -7.98 -9.69
C ASP A 104 10.65 -6.92 -10.80
N CYS A 105 11.55 -7.04 -11.79
CA CYS A 105 11.72 -6.04 -12.86
C CYS A 105 10.41 -5.68 -13.60
N TRP A 106 9.49 -6.63 -13.73
CA TRP A 106 8.18 -6.44 -14.35
C TRP A 106 7.32 -5.43 -13.58
N LEU A 107 7.40 -5.43 -12.26
CA LEU A 107 6.69 -4.48 -11.39
C LEU A 107 7.32 -3.09 -11.49
N LEU A 108 8.65 -3.03 -11.46
CA LEU A 108 9.38 -1.78 -11.56
C LEU A 108 9.12 -1.06 -12.89
N ALA A 109 9.04 -1.80 -13.99
CA ALA A 109 8.69 -1.22 -15.29
C ALA A 109 7.30 -0.57 -15.26
N ALA A 110 6.33 -1.19 -14.58
CA ALA A 110 4.99 -0.64 -14.41
C ALA A 110 5.01 0.63 -13.53
N ILE A 111 5.70 0.60 -12.39
CA ILE A 111 5.82 1.77 -11.50
C ILE A 111 6.54 2.92 -12.22
N ALA A 112 7.64 2.64 -12.94
CA ALA A 112 8.35 3.64 -13.73
C ALA A 112 7.45 4.25 -14.81
N SER A 113 6.58 3.45 -15.44
CA SER A 113 5.61 3.95 -16.43
C SER A 113 4.55 4.86 -15.79
N LEU A 114 4.13 4.59 -14.55
CA LEU A 114 3.21 5.47 -13.82
C LEU A 114 3.80 6.86 -13.59
N THR A 115 5.11 6.96 -13.35
CA THR A 115 5.78 8.26 -13.13
C THR A 115 5.75 9.20 -14.34
N LEU A 116 5.43 8.68 -15.54
CA LEU A 116 5.37 9.48 -16.78
C LEU A 116 4.13 10.37 -16.88
N ASP A 117 3.04 10.05 -16.17
CA ASP A 117 1.86 10.92 -16.07
C ASP A 117 1.49 11.12 -14.59
N GLN A 118 1.77 12.31 -14.09
CA GLN A 118 1.53 12.67 -12.69
C GLN A 118 0.06 12.56 -12.28
N ARG A 119 -0.90 12.65 -13.21
CA ARG A 119 -2.33 12.47 -12.91
C ARG A 119 -2.66 11.01 -12.68
N ILE A 120 -2.02 10.11 -13.43
CA ILE A 120 -2.17 8.66 -13.23
C ILE A 120 -1.42 8.22 -11.98
N LEU A 121 -0.24 8.80 -11.71
CA LEU A 121 0.48 8.54 -10.47
C LEU A 121 -0.33 8.97 -9.25
N ALA A 122 -0.83 10.21 -9.22
CA ALA A 122 -1.65 10.73 -8.12
C ALA A 122 -2.92 9.91 -7.88
N ARG A 123 -3.33 9.13 -8.87
CA ARG A 123 -4.46 8.20 -8.76
C ARG A 123 -4.12 6.93 -8.00
N VAL A 124 -2.91 6.41 -8.17
CA VAL A 124 -2.43 5.19 -7.48
C VAL A 124 -1.80 5.55 -6.13
N VAL A 125 -1.11 6.69 -6.06
CA VAL A 125 -0.38 7.20 -4.91
C VAL A 125 -0.95 8.58 -4.55
N PRO A 126 -1.89 8.68 -3.60
CA PRO A 126 -2.41 9.97 -3.14
C PRO A 126 -1.28 10.90 -2.66
N PRO A 127 -1.26 12.19 -3.09
CA PRO A 127 -0.12 13.09 -2.94
C PRO A 127 0.06 13.70 -1.54
N ASP A 128 -0.91 13.50 -0.65
CA ASP A 128 -1.01 14.09 0.70
C ASP A 128 -0.25 13.28 1.78
N GLN A 129 0.61 12.37 1.36
CA GLN A 129 1.34 11.45 2.22
C GLN A 129 2.75 11.95 2.53
N THR A 130 3.12 12.02 3.81
CA THR A 130 4.41 12.56 4.26
C THR A 130 4.98 11.84 5.48
N PHE A 131 6.30 11.89 5.64
CA PHE A 131 6.99 11.45 6.86
C PHE A 131 7.13 12.55 7.92
N ALA A 132 6.78 13.80 7.58
CA ALA A 132 6.95 14.95 8.47
C ALA A 132 5.71 15.16 9.35
N GLU A 133 4.76 15.96 8.89
CA GLU A 133 3.57 16.36 9.64
C GLU A 133 2.60 15.21 9.81
N ASP A 134 2.05 15.05 11.02
CA ASP A 134 1.04 14.04 11.36
C ASP A 134 1.39 12.60 10.87
N TYR A 135 2.68 12.27 10.91
CA TYR A 135 3.17 10.95 10.55
C TYR A 135 2.81 9.94 11.64
N ALA A 136 2.04 8.93 11.27
CA ALA A 136 1.63 7.84 12.15
C ALA A 136 2.14 6.46 11.69
N GLY A 137 3.11 6.42 10.78
CA GLY A 137 3.65 5.16 10.24
C GLY A 137 2.66 4.40 9.36
N ILE A 138 1.75 5.11 8.68
CA ILE A 138 0.75 4.55 7.78
C ILE A 138 0.69 5.35 6.47
N PHE A 139 0.53 4.62 5.36
CA PHE A 139 0.36 5.09 4.01
C PHE A 139 -0.81 4.35 3.35
N HIS A 140 -1.33 4.87 2.24
CA HIS A 140 -2.35 4.22 1.44
C HIS A 140 -2.11 4.37 -0.05
N PHE A 141 -2.63 3.40 -0.80
CA PHE A 141 -2.52 3.28 -2.24
C PHE A 141 -3.85 2.83 -2.82
N GLN A 142 -4.10 3.18 -4.08
CA GLN A 142 -5.29 2.73 -4.80
C GLN A 142 -4.91 1.82 -5.97
N PHE A 143 -5.38 0.57 -5.92
CA PHE A 143 -5.14 -0.42 -6.96
C PHE A 143 -6.43 -0.72 -7.70
N TRP A 144 -6.33 -0.83 -9.02
CA TRP A 144 -7.44 -1.34 -9.82
C TRP A 144 -7.38 -2.86 -9.86
N GLN A 145 -8.44 -3.51 -9.39
CA GLN A 145 -8.54 -4.96 -9.31
C GLN A 145 -9.91 -5.42 -9.82
N PHE A 146 -9.91 -6.20 -10.91
CA PHE A 146 -11.09 -6.85 -11.48
C PHE A 146 -12.33 -5.93 -11.67
N GLY A 147 -12.10 -4.70 -12.12
CA GLY A 147 -13.17 -3.73 -12.38
C GLY A 147 -13.43 -2.73 -11.27
N GLU A 148 -12.75 -2.83 -10.12
CA GLU A 148 -12.96 -1.97 -8.96
C GLU A 148 -11.66 -1.34 -8.49
N TRP A 149 -11.73 -0.10 -8.00
CA TRP A 149 -10.66 0.51 -7.24
C TRP A 149 -10.71 0.04 -5.78
N LEU A 150 -9.58 -0.45 -5.29
CA LEU A 150 -9.36 -0.84 -3.90
C LEU A 150 -8.37 0.11 -3.26
N GLU A 151 -8.72 0.65 -2.10
CA GLU A 151 -7.81 1.36 -1.22
C GLU A 151 -7.14 0.35 -0.29
N VAL A 152 -5.82 0.31 -0.31
CA VAL A 152 -4.98 -0.57 0.51
C VAL A 152 -4.10 0.30 1.39
N VAL A 153 -4.06 -0.01 2.68
CA VAL A 153 -3.18 0.65 3.65
C VAL A 153 -1.94 -0.20 3.92
N GLY A 154 -0.85 0.43 4.33
CA GLY A 154 0.39 -0.23 4.76
C GLY A 154 1.23 0.68 5.66
N GLY A 155 2.25 0.13 6.34
CA GLY A 155 3.07 0.86 7.31
C GLY A 155 4.58 0.69 7.16
#